data_AF-A0A966QNM7-F1
#
_entry.id   AF-A0A966QNM7-F1
#
_cell.length_a   1.000
_cell.length_b   1.000
_cell.length_c   1.000
_cell.angle_alpha   90.00
_cell.angle_beta   90.00
_cell.angle_gamma   90.00
#
_symmetry.space_group_name_H-M   'P 1'
#
loop_
_entity.id
_entity.type
_entity.pdbx_description
1 polymer ?
#
loop_
_entity_poly.entity_id
_entity_poly.type
_entity_poly.pdbx_seq_one_letter_code
_entity_poly.pdbx_strand_id
1 'polypeptide(L)'
;MAAPIGPYTPVVRAGDWIIVSGQLGLHEGSIVAGGVQAQTAQAIANLKSQLASVGASLGDVVKTLCFLTDLDTFATFNEAYVAGFGSHRPARSTIGVAALPAGGAVEIEAWAYVPVDHKPMTKTKPAPSRAAKTKPARAANAQPTPSRAVKASKKK
;
A
#
# COMPACT_ATOMS: atom_id res chain seq x y z
N MET A 1 11.16 -12.45 -13.30
CA MET A 1 10.22 -11.30 -13.30
C MET A 1 10.90 -10.13 -14.00
N ALA A 2 10.17 -9.36 -14.80
CA ALA A 2 10.71 -8.16 -15.44
C ALA A 2 11.00 -7.07 -14.41
N ALA A 3 12.05 -6.27 -14.64
CA ALA A 3 12.36 -5.13 -13.80
C ALA A 3 11.23 -4.06 -13.86
N PRO A 4 10.95 -3.34 -12.77
CA PRO A 4 9.98 -2.25 -12.78
C PRO A 4 10.36 -1.15 -13.78
N ILE A 5 9.36 -0.52 -14.41
CA ILE A 5 9.55 0.61 -15.35
C ILE A 5 9.84 1.94 -14.58
N GLY A 6 9.75 1.94 -13.25
CA GLY A 6 10.00 3.12 -12.42
C GLY A 6 10.45 2.78 -10.99
N PRO A 7 10.65 3.79 -10.13
CA PRO A 7 11.19 3.62 -8.79
C PRO A 7 10.14 3.14 -7.79
N TYR A 8 9.59 1.94 -8.01
CA TYR A 8 8.59 1.32 -7.13
C TYR A 8 8.89 -0.16 -6.90
N THR A 9 8.31 -0.73 -5.85
CA THR A 9 8.38 -2.16 -5.56
C THR A 9 7.13 -2.85 -6.11
N PRO A 10 7.24 -3.87 -6.98
CA PRO A 10 6.07 -4.49 -7.60
C PRO A 10 5.06 -5.09 -6.63
N VAL A 11 5.53 -5.61 -5.51
CA VAL A 11 4.70 -6.20 -4.46
C VAL A 11 5.35 -6.00 -3.10
N VAL A 12 4.56 -5.57 -2.12
CA VAL A 12 4.99 -5.35 -0.75
C VAL A 12 4.07 -6.09 0.20
N ARG A 13 4.65 -6.76 1.20
CA ARG A 13 3.92 -7.29 2.34
C ARG A 13 3.97 -6.30 3.51
N ALA A 14 2.81 -5.93 4.03
CA ALA A 14 2.61 -5.06 5.17
C ALA A 14 1.74 -5.78 6.22
N GLY A 15 2.37 -6.64 7.03
CA GLY A 15 1.68 -7.51 7.98
C GLY A 15 0.82 -8.56 7.25
N ASP A 16 -0.47 -8.58 7.56
CA ASP A 16 -1.44 -9.48 6.91
C ASP A 16 -1.81 -9.05 5.49
N TRP A 17 -1.50 -7.81 5.11
CA TRP A 17 -1.84 -7.26 3.80
C TRP A 17 -0.68 -7.42 2.82
N ILE A 18 -1.04 -7.72 1.58
CA ILE A 18 -0.13 -7.74 0.43
C ILE A 18 -0.68 -6.76 -0.60
N ILE A 19 0.14 -5.79 -0.99
CA ILE A 19 -0.21 -4.75 -1.94
C ILE A 19 0.62 -4.96 -3.20
N VAL A 20 -0.05 -5.15 -4.33
CA VAL A 20 0.58 -5.32 -5.64
C VAL A 20 0.38 -4.03 -6.42
N SER A 21 1.47 -3.43 -6.89
CA SER A 21 1.42 -2.28 -7.79
C SER A 21 0.63 -2.60 -9.07
N GLY A 22 0.24 -1.57 -9.81
CA GLY A 22 -0.45 -1.74 -11.08
C GLY A 22 0.28 -2.67 -12.04
N GLN A 23 -0.41 -3.71 -12.49
CA GLN A 23 0.09 -4.66 -13.47
C GLN A 23 -0.45 -4.31 -14.84
N LEU A 24 0.46 -3.94 -15.74
CA LEU A 24 0.19 -3.81 -17.17
C LEU A 24 0.28 -5.17 -17.87
N GLY A 25 -0.26 -5.25 -19.09
CA GLY A 25 -0.08 -6.38 -20.00
C GLY A 25 1.33 -6.49 -20.59
N LEU A 26 2.37 -6.37 -19.75
CA LEU A 26 3.77 -6.44 -20.16
C LEU A 26 4.26 -7.89 -20.16
N HIS A 27 4.99 -8.27 -21.21
CA HIS A 27 5.78 -9.49 -21.29
C HIS A 27 7.17 -9.13 -21.81
N GLU A 28 8.23 -9.57 -21.12
CA GLU A 28 9.62 -9.29 -21.51
C GLU A 28 9.91 -7.78 -21.76
N GLY A 29 9.26 -6.90 -20.99
CA GLY A 29 9.45 -5.45 -21.06
C GLY A 29 8.62 -4.72 -22.12
N SER A 30 7.78 -5.43 -22.88
CA SER A 30 6.92 -4.83 -23.93
C SER A 30 5.45 -5.17 -23.72
N ILE A 31 4.55 -4.29 -24.16
CA ILE A 31 3.10 -4.55 -24.12
C ILE A 31 2.77 -5.64 -25.12
N VAL A 32 1.99 -6.64 -24.70
CA VAL A 32 1.55 -7.72 -25.59
C VAL A 32 0.57 -7.20 -26.64
N ALA A 33 0.67 -7.74 -27.85
CA ALA A 33 -0.28 -7.51 -28.92
C ALA A 33 -1.63 -8.20 -28.63
N GLY A 34 -2.70 -7.76 -29.30
CA GLY A 34 -4.06 -8.31 -29.11
C GLY A 34 -4.99 -7.44 -28.26
N GLY A 35 -4.60 -6.18 -28.00
CA GLY A 35 -5.44 -5.19 -27.34
C GLY A 35 -5.81 -5.54 -25.91
N VAL A 36 -6.90 -4.95 -25.43
CA VAL A 36 -7.35 -5.07 -24.03
C VAL A 36 -7.51 -6.51 -23.55
N GLN A 37 -7.95 -7.43 -24.41
CA GLN A 37 -8.16 -8.84 -24.03
C GLN A 37 -6.84 -9.52 -23.65
N ALA A 38 -5.86 -9.49 -24.58
CA ALA A 38 -4.56 -10.09 -24.38
C ALA A 38 -3.79 -9.39 -23.25
N GLN A 39 -3.88 -8.07 -23.18
CA GLN A 39 -3.23 -7.29 -22.12
C GLN A 39 -3.84 -7.56 -20.74
N THR A 40 -5.16 -7.77 -20.64
CA THR A 40 -5.81 -8.15 -19.38
C THR A 40 -5.33 -9.53 -18.92
N ALA A 41 -5.27 -10.50 -19.83
CA ALA A 41 -4.78 -11.84 -19.52
C ALA A 41 -3.32 -11.80 -19.04
N GLN A 42 -2.47 -11.02 -19.71
CA GLN A 42 -1.07 -10.85 -19.31
C GLN A 42 -0.94 -10.09 -17.98
N ALA A 43 -1.74 -9.05 -17.74
CA ALA A 43 -1.75 -8.31 -16.48
C ALA A 43 -2.11 -9.22 -15.29
N ILE A 44 -3.09 -10.12 -15.46
CA ILE A 44 -3.47 -11.10 -14.43
C ILE A 44 -2.37 -12.16 -14.24
N ALA A 45 -1.71 -12.60 -15.31
CA ALA A 45 -0.56 -13.50 -15.20
C ALA A 45 0.60 -12.85 -14.42
N ASN A 46 0.87 -11.57 -14.67
CA ASN A 46 1.86 -10.78 -13.95
C ASN A 46 1.47 -10.65 -12.47
N LEU A 47 0.22 -10.28 -12.19
CA LEU A 47 -0.34 -10.21 -10.83
C LEU A 47 -0.15 -11.54 -10.08
N LYS A 48 -0.49 -12.66 -10.72
CA LYS A 48 -0.29 -14.01 -10.14
C LYS A 48 1.17 -14.28 -9.81
N SER A 49 2.10 -13.89 -10.68
CA SER A 49 3.54 -14.03 -10.47
C SER A 49 4.03 -13.20 -9.27
N GLN A 50 3.56 -11.95 -9.15
CA GLN A 50 3.90 -11.09 -8.02
C GLN A 50 3.39 -11.66 -6.68
N LEU A 51 2.13 -12.08 -6.63
CA LEU A 51 1.56 -12.72 -5.45
C LEU A 51 2.33 -13.98 -5.05
N ALA A 52 2.67 -14.83 -6.03
CA ALA A 52 3.43 -16.05 -5.78
C ALA A 52 4.83 -15.77 -5.19
N SER A 53 5.47 -14.66 -5.60
CA SER A 53 6.79 -14.27 -5.08
C SER A 53 6.80 -13.97 -3.57
N VAL A 54 5.63 -13.69 -2.98
CA VAL A 54 5.44 -13.41 -1.54
C VAL A 54 4.56 -14.46 -0.84
N GLY A 55 4.39 -15.63 -1.47
CA GLY A 55 3.66 -16.76 -0.90
C GLY A 55 2.13 -16.60 -0.89
N ALA A 56 1.58 -15.79 -1.79
CA ALA A 56 0.15 -15.59 -1.97
C ALA A 56 -0.32 -16.07 -3.35
N SER A 57 -1.63 -16.04 -3.56
CA SER A 57 -2.30 -16.48 -4.77
C SER A 57 -3.40 -15.50 -5.19
N LEU A 58 -3.95 -15.68 -6.39
CA LEU A 58 -5.11 -14.88 -6.85
C LEU A 58 -6.33 -15.05 -5.93
N GLY A 59 -6.47 -16.19 -5.24
CA GLY A 59 -7.57 -16.44 -4.29
C GLY A 59 -7.49 -15.58 -3.03
N ASP A 60 -6.32 -15.03 -2.72
CA ASP A 60 -6.10 -14.16 -1.56
C ASP A 60 -6.43 -12.69 -1.88
N VAL A 61 -6.65 -12.35 -3.16
CA VAL A 61 -6.97 -10.98 -3.60
C VAL A 61 -8.38 -10.63 -3.16
N VAL A 62 -8.52 -9.59 -2.34
CA VAL A 62 -9.83 -9.14 -1.85
C VAL A 62 -10.34 -7.89 -2.56
N LYS A 63 -9.44 -7.10 -3.16
CA LYS A 63 -9.78 -5.90 -3.92
C LYS A 63 -8.90 -5.76 -5.15
N THR A 64 -9.49 -5.38 -6.29
CA THR A 64 -8.76 -4.84 -7.44
C THR A 64 -9.23 -3.44 -7.81
N LEU A 65 -8.31 -2.59 -8.24
CA LEU A 65 -8.61 -1.33 -8.92
C LEU A 65 -8.10 -1.45 -10.36
N CYS A 66 -9.00 -1.25 -11.31
CA CYS A 66 -8.73 -1.48 -12.72
C CYS A 66 -8.88 -0.17 -13.50
N PHE A 67 -7.91 0.10 -14.36
CA PHE A 67 -7.88 1.29 -15.20
C PHE A 67 -7.95 0.85 -16.65
N LEU A 68 -8.85 1.46 -17.43
CA LEU A 68 -8.97 1.26 -18.87
C LEU A 68 -8.74 2.59 -19.59
N THR A 69 -8.01 2.58 -20.70
CA THR A 69 -7.88 3.78 -21.55
C THR A 69 -9.09 4.00 -22.45
N ASP A 70 -9.88 2.94 -22.67
CA ASP A 70 -11.12 2.97 -23.44
C ASP A 70 -12.20 2.16 -22.72
N LEU A 71 -13.26 2.83 -22.25
CA LEU A 71 -14.37 2.19 -21.54
C LEU A 71 -15.31 1.42 -22.47
N ASP A 72 -15.28 1.64 -23.79
CA ASP A 72 -16.07 0.85 -24.74
C ASP A 72 -15.57 -0.61 -24.78
N THR A 73 -14.35 -0.86 -24.31
CA THR A 73 -13.76 -2.20 -24.19
C THR A 73 -14.14 -2.95 -22.90
N PHE A 74 -15.00 -2.38 -22.05
CA PHE A 74 -15.30 -2.93 -20.72
C PHE A 74 -15.83 -4.37 -20.75
N ALA A 75 -16.65 -4.73 -21.73
CA ALA A 75 -17.15 -6.11 -21.90
C ALA A 75 -15.99 -7.10 -22.17
N THR A 76 -15.14 -6.78 -23.15
CA THR A 76 -13.95 -7.58 -23.50
C THR A 76 -12.98 -7.72 -22.33
N PHE A 77 -12.75 -6.62 -21.59
CA PHE A 77 -11.99 -6.66 -20.34
C PHE A 77 -12.60 -7.64 -19.33
N ASN A 78 -13.92 -7.60 -19.13
CA ASN A 78 -14.60 -8.45 -18.15
C ASN A 78 -14.49 -9.94 -18.49
N GLU A 79 -14.58 -10.32 -19.75
CA GLU A 79 -14.40 -11.72 -20.19
C GLU A 79 -13.00 -12.23 -19.85
N ALA A 80 -11.96 -11.47 -20.21
CA ALA A 80 -10.58 -11.82 -19.89
C ALA A 80 -10.31 -11.81 -18.38
N TYR A 81 -10.90 -10.86 -17.65
CA TYR A 81 -10.79 -10.76 -16.20
C TYR A 81 -11.39 -11.99 -15.51
N VAL A 82 -12.60 -12.39 -15.92
CA VAL A 82 -13.29 -13.59 -15.41
C VAL A 82 -12.47 -14.85 -15.72
N ALA A 83 -11.95 -14.98 -16.94
CA ALA A 83 -11.10 -16.10 -17.31
C ALA A 83 -9.82 -16.18 -16.44
N GLY A 84 -9.20 -15.04 -16.15
CA GLY A 84 -7.99 -14.97 -15.34
C GLY A 84 -8.21 -15.27 -13.84
N PHE A 85 -9.32 -14.80 -13.26
CA PHE A 85 -9.65 -15.04 -11.84
C PHE A 85 -10.41 -16.35 -11.59
N GLY A 86 -10.89 -17.03 -12.63
CA GLY A 86 -11.64 -18.28 -12.50
C GLY A 86 -12.98 -18.08 -11.78
N SER A 87 -13.19 -18.75 -10.65
CA SER A 87 -14.39 -18.57 -9.80
C SER A 87 -14.23 -17.45 -8.76
N HIS A 88 -13.01 -16.96 -8.50
CA HIS A 88 -12.76 -15.95 -7.48
C HIS A 88 -13.26 -14.58 -7.91
N ARG A 89 -13.89 -13.82 -6.99
CA ARG A 89 -14.49 -12.51 -7.29
C ARG A 89 -14.11 -11.49 -6.22
N PRO A 90 -12.95 -10.82 -6.35
CA PRO A 90 -12.59 -9.71 -5.47
C PRO A 90 -13.59 -8.57 -5.57
N ALA A 91 -13.69 -7.74 -4.53
CA ALA A 91 -14.30 -6.42 -4.68
C ALA A 91 -13.55 -5.65 -5.80
N ARG A 92 -14.27 -4.86 -6.60
CA ARG A 92 -13.67 -4.23 -7.78
C ARG A 92 -14.20 -2.83 -8.01
N SER A 93 -13.30 -1.96 -8.45
CA SER A 93 -13.64 -0.67 -9.08
C SER A 93 -12.94 -0.62 -10.43
N THR A 94 -13.63 -0.11 -11.45
CA THR A 94 -13.06 0.09 -12.78
C THR A 94 -13.37 1.51 -13.24
N ILE A 95 -12.36 2.22 -13.74
CA ILE A 95 -12.49 3.60 -14.21
C ILE A 95 -11.79 3.79 -15.55
N GLY A 96 -12.24 4.79 -16.30
CA GLY A 96 -11.56 5.29 -17.50
C GLY A 96 -10.44 6.25 -17.13
N VAL A 97 -9.30 6.17 -17.82
CA VAL A 97 -8.15 7.07 -17.67
C VAL A 97 -7.66 7.56 -19.03
N ALA A 98 -6.99 8.71 -19.06
CA ALA A 98 -6.54 9.30 -20.33
C ALA A 98 -5.43 8.49 -21.01
N ALA A 99 -4.52 7.90 -20.22
CA ALA A 99 -3.41 7.09 -20.72
C ALA A 99 -2.84 6.21 -19.61
N LEU A 100 -2.12 5.16 -19.99
CA LEU A 100 -1.35 4.28 -19.11
C LEU A 100 0.11 4.21 -19.57
N PRO A 101 1.06 3.85 -18.69
CA PRO A 101 2.46 3.69 -19.08
C PRO A 101 2.63 2.65 -20.20
N ALA A 102 3.70 2.81 -20.99
CA ALA A 102 4.03 1.95 -22.13
C ALA A 102 2.91 1.81 -23.20
N GLY A 103 1.89 2.68 -23.18
CA GLY A 103 0.76 2.60 -24.11
C GLY A 103 -0.19 1.45 -23.80
N GLY A 104 -0.26 1.00 -22.54
CA GLY A 104 -1.19 -0.03 -22.12
C GLY A 104 -2.66 0.38 -22.31
N ALA A 105 -3.50 -0.60 -22.61
CA ALA A 105 -4.97 -0.48 -22.65
C ALA A 105 -5.61 -0.75 -21.29
N VAL A 106 -4.93 -1.50 -20.42
CA VAL A 106 -5.40 -1.90 -19.10
C VAL A 106 -4.26 -1.96 -18.08
N GLU A 107 -4.53 -1.51 -16.86
CA GLU A 107 -3.67 -1.68 -15.69
C GLU A 107 -4.52 -2.20 -14.50
N ILE A 108 -3.99 -3.18 -13.76
CA ILE A 108 -4.71 -3.81 -12.63
C ILE A 108 -3.86 -3.73 -11.37
N GLU A 109 -4.29 -2.94 -10.39
CA GLU A 109 -3.79 -2.95 -9.01
C GLU A 109 -4.57 -3.97 -8.18
N ALA A 110 -3.93 -4.60 -7.19
CA ALA A 110 -4.57 -5.56 -6.31
C ALA A 110 -4.10 -5.47 -4.86
N TRP A 111 -5.04 -5.73 -3.96
CA TRP A 111 -4.80 -5.93 -2.53
C TRP A 111 -5.21 -7.35 -2.18
N ALA A 112 -4.32 -8.08 -1.52
CA ALA A 112 -4.54 -9.41 -1.00
C ALA A 112 -4.41 -9.45 0.52
N TYR A 113 -5.14 -10.36 1.14
CA TYR A 113 -5.16 -10.56 2.59
C TYR A 113 -4.74 -11.99 2.92
N VAL A 114 -3.60 -12.12 3.58
CA VAL A 114 -3.05 -13.40 4.04
C VAL A 114 -2.58 -13.21 5.49
N PRO A 115 -3.37 -13.64 6.48
CA PRO A 115 -2.97 -13.57 7.88
C PRO A 115 -1.60 -14.21 8.09
N VAL A 116 -0.69 -13.51 8.77
CA VAL A 116 0.52 -14.15 9.29
C VAL A 116 0.24 -14.65 10.70
N ASP A 117 0.82 -15.80 11.07
CA ASP A 117 0.72 -16.30 12.44
C ASP A 117 1.36 -15.29 13.41
N HIS A 118 0.52 -14.48 14.04
CA HIS A 118 0.94 -13.64 15.15
C HIS A 118 1.03 -14.55 16.36
N LYS A 119 2.22 -15.12 16.64
CA LYS A 119 2.46 -15.68 17.97
C LYS A 119 2.11 -14.58 18.98
N PRO A 120 1.16 -14.79 19.91
CA PRO A 120 0.76 -13.74 20.83
C PRO A 120 2.04 -13.29 21.54
N MET A 121 2.35 -11.99 21.43
CA MET A 121 3.41 -11.39 22.23
C MET A 121 3.04 -11.69 23.69
N THR A 122 3.75 -12.66 24.28
CA THR A 122 3.63 -12.94 25.71
C THR A 122 3.84 -11.62 26.41
N LYS A 123 2.85 -11.14 27.17
CA LYS A 123 2.96 -9.90 27.94
C LYS A 123 4.24 -9.99 28.78
N THR A 124 5.32 -9.35 28.34
CA THR A 124 6.53 -9.23 29.12
C THR A 124 6.15 -8.39 30.32
N LYS A 125 6.19 -8.99 31.51
CA LYS A 125 5.98 -8.30 32.78
C LYS A 125 6.83 -7.02 32.76
N PRO A 126 6.26 -5.83 33.05
CA PRO A 126 7.04 -4.61 33.05
C PRO A 126 8.21 -4.78 34.03
N ALA A 127 9.42 -4.47 33.55
CA ALA A 127 10.61 -4.47 34.38
C ALA A 127 10.36 -3.56 35.61
N PRO A 128 10.83 -3.95 36.81
CA PRO A 128 10.62 -3.14 37.99
C PRO A 128 11.17 -1.74 37.77
N SER A 129 10.30 -0.73 37.95
CA SER A 129 10.65 0.68 37.91
C SER A 129 11.84 0.93 38.84
N ARG A 130 12.97 1.35 38.27
CA ARG A 130 14.13 1.77 39.04
C ARG A 130 13.77 3.10 39.69
N ALA A 131 13.45 3.06 41.00
CA ALA A 131 13.17 4.25 41.80
C ALA A 131 14.25 5.32 41.58
N ALA A 132 13.83 6.50 41.14
CA ALA A 132 14.70 7.66 41.03
C ALA A 132 15.24 8.01 42.42
N LYS A 133 16.56 7.90 42.59
CA LYS A 133 17.23 8.44 43.77
C LYS A 133 17.12 9.97 43.72
N THR A 134 16.30 10.54 44.58
CA THR A 134 16.22 11.98 44.83
C THR A 134 17.56 12.51 45.35
N LYS A 135 18.14 13.47 44.64
CA LYS A 135 19.32 14.23 45.07
C LYS A 135 18.88 15.27 46.12
N PRO A 136 19.58 15.47 47.25
CA PRO A 136 19.17 16.45 48.24
C PRO A 136 19.38 17.87 47.70
N ALA A 137 18.37 18.72 47.92
CA ALA A 137 18.36 20.12 47.56
C ALA A 137 19.37 20.91 48.41
N ARG A 138 20.23 21.70 47.75
CA ARG A 138 21.09 22.69 48.41
C ARG A 138 20.28 23.96 48.64
N ALA A 139 20.12 24.33 49.90
CA ALA A 139 19.48 25.57 50.32
C ALA A 139 20.22 26.80 49.77
N ALA A 140 19.47 27.73 49.17
CA ALA A 140 19.94 29.07 48.84
C ALA A 140 19.18 30.07 49.72
N ASN A 141 19.95 30.85 50.47
CA ASN A 141 19.49 31.91 51.38
C ASN A 141 18.62 32.94 50.66
N ALA A 142 17.56 33.35 51.35
CA ALA A 142 16.73 34.49 51.02
C ALA A 142 17.43 35.82 51.36
N GLN A 143 17.25 36.85 50.53
CA GLN A 143 17.12 38.25 50.93
C GLN A 143 16.61 39.11 49.74
N PRO A 144 16.07 40.33 49.97
CA PRO A 144 14.65 40.57 49.75
C PRO A 144 14.34 41.59 48.63
N THR A 145 13.12 41.49 48.08
CA THR A 145 12.44 42.51 47.25
C THR A 145 12.15 43.78 48.07
N PRO A 146 12.00 44.99 47.45
CA PRO A 146 10.67 45.34 46.94
C PRO A 146 10.60 46.36 45.76
N SER A 147 9.42 46.36 45.11
CA SER A 147 8.71 47.53 44.52
C SER A 147 9.23 48.13 43.21
N ARG A 148 8.45 48.65 42.24
CA ARG A 148 7.03 48.63 41.80
C ARG A 148 6.97 49.65 40.63
N ALA A 149 6.25 49.34 39.54
CA ALA A 149 5.51 50.25 38.61
C ALA A 149 5.53 49.64 37.18
N VAL A 150 4.45 49.13 36.59
CA VAL A 150 3.21 49.77 36.07
C VAL A 150 3.35 50.28 34.61
N LYS A 151 2.36 49.87 33.78
CA LYS A 151 1.95 50.30 32.41
C LYS A 151 2.76 49.76 31.22
N ALA A 152 2.23 49.53 30.02
CA ALA A 152 0.89 49.32 29.44
C ALA A 152 1.10 49.17 27.90
N SER A 153 0.23 48.40 27.22
CA SER A 153 -0.38 48.74 25.93
C SER A 153 0.38 48.61 24.57
N LYS A 154 -0.21 47.74 23.73
CA LYS A 154 -0.62 47.88 22.30
C LYS A 154 0.36 47.79 21.12
N LYS A 155 -0.12 47.01 20.13
CA LYS A 155 -0.08 47.16 18.64
C LYS A 155 1.33 47.07 18.03
N LYS A 156 1.54 46.36 16.92
CA LYS A 156 0.76 46.26 15.69
C LYS A 156 1.20 45.01 14.92
#